data_AF-A0A383AFY9-F1
#
_entry.id   AF-A0A383AFY9-F1
#
_cell.length_a   1.000
_cell.length_b   1.000
_cell.length_c   1.000
_cell.angle_alpha   90.00
_cell.angle_beta   90.00
_cell.angle_gamma   90.00
#
_symmetry.space_group_name_H-M   'P 1'
#
loop_
_entity.id
_entity.type
_entity.pdbx_description
1 polymer ?
#
loop_
_entity_poly.entity_id
_entity_poly.type
_entity_poly.pdbx_seq_one_letter_code
_entity_poly.pdbx_strand_id
1 'polypeptide(L)' 'MRDLSRREILKTAALAAAAAGASAPSISSAAAPESRTGAYPISLNTSTLRGHKLPIRKTIEIAEKAGYAGIEPW' A
#
# COMPACT_ATOMS: atom_id res chain seq x y z
N MET A 1 -4.99 -42.58 17.66
CA MET A 1 -5.43 -41.17 17.56
C MET A 1 -5.59 -40.86 16.07
N ARG A 2 -6.65 -40.19 15.62
CA ARG A 2 -6.77 -39.83 14.19
C ARG A 2 -5.87 -38.62 13.92
N ASP A 3 -5.04 -38.72 12.89
CA ASP A 3 -4.22 -37.60 12.44
C ASP A 3 -5.10 -36.59 11.70
N LEU A 4 -5.12 -35.34 12.16
CA LEU A 4 -5.85 -34.27 11.51
C LEU A 4 -5.06 -33.80 10.28
N SER A 5 -5.70 -33.84 9.12
CA SER A 5 -5.08 -33.34 7.90
C SER A 5 -5.03 -31.80 7.90
N ARG A 6 -4.02 -31.23 7.23
CA ARG A 6 -3.91 -29.77 7.02
C ARG A 6 -5.20 -29.16 6.48
N ARG A 7 -5.90 -29.88 5.61
CA ARG A 7 -7.15 -29.45 5.00
C ARG A 7 -8.29 -29.33 6.02
N GLU A 8 -8.35 -30.24 6.98
CA GLU A 8 -9.36 -30.19 8.05
C GLU A 8 -9.09 -29.02 8.99
N ILE A 9 -7.82 -28.79 9.36
CA ILE A 9 -7.41 -27.64 10.17
C ILE A 9 -7.84 -26.33 9.50
N LEU A 10 -7.58 -26.19 8.19
CA LEU A 10 -7.96 -24.99 7.44
C LEU A 10 -9.49 -24.79 7.36
N LYS A 11 -10.26 -25.87 7.19
CA LYS A 11 -11.73 -25.80 7.16
C LYS A 11 -12.30 -25.35 8.51
N THR A 12 -11.78 -25.89 9.60
CA THR A 12 -12.22 -25.54 10.95
C THR A 12 -11.87 -24.09 11.29
N ALA A 13 -10.67 -23.64 10.91
CA ALA A 13 -10.25 -22.24 11.09
C ALA A 13 -11.12 -21.27 10.28
N ALA A 14 -11.46 -21.59 9.03
CA ALA A 14 -12.33 -20.77 8.20
C ALA A 14 -13.75 -20.66 8.77
N LEU A 15 -14.32 -21.77 9.27
CA LEU A 15 -15.63 -21.77 9.91
C LEU A 15 -15.64 -20.91 11.19
N ALA A 16 -14.60 -21.02 12.01
CA ALA A 16 -14.47 -20.24 13.24
C ALA A 16 -14.37 -18.73 12.94
N ALA A 17 -13.61 -18.34 11.91
CA ALA A 17 -13.49 -16.95 11.49
C ALA A 17 -14.83 -16.37 10.97
N ALA A 18 -15.59 -17.15 10.19
CA ALA A 18 -16.90 -16.73 9.70
C ALA A 18 -17.92 -16.53 10.83
N ALA A 19 -17.93 -17.41 11.83
CA ALA A 19 -18.79 -17.29 12.99
C ALA A 19 -18.44 -16.07 13.86
N ALA A 20 -17.14 -15.76 14.01
CA ALA A 20 -16.68 -14.57 14.73
C ALA A 20 -17.04 -13.27 14.00
N GLY A 21 -16.99 -13.26 12.66
CA GLY A 21 -17.38 -12.11 11.85
C GLY A 21 -18.87 -11.76 11.93
N ALA A 22 -19.75 -12.75 12.13
CA ALA A 22 -21.20 -12.53 12.21
C ALA A 22 -21.65 -11.79 13.48
N SER A 23 -20.83 -11.78 14.53
CA SER A 23 -21.11 -11.09 15.80
C SER A 23 -20.22 -9.87 16.02
N ALA A 24 -19.42 -9.48 15.01
CA ALA A 24 -18.53 -8.34 15.14
C ALA A 24 -19.38 -7.05 15.24
N PRO A 25 -19.13 -6.19 16.25
CA PRO A 25 -19.80 -4.89 16.32
C PRO A 25 -19.45 -4.09 15.06
N SER A 26 -20.43 -3.41 14.48
CA SER A 26 -20.19 -2.51 13.35
C SER A 26 -19.18 -1.46 13.78
N ILE A 27 -17.98 -1.48 13.19
CA ILE A 27 -17.02 -0.40 13.34
C ILE A 27 -17.65 0.80 12.64
N SER A 28 -18.25 1.70 13.42
CA SER A 28 -18.70 2.98 12.91
C SER A 28 -17.48 3.67 12.32
N SER A 29 -17.53 3.95 11.02
CA SER A 29 -16.48 4.67 10.31
C SER A 29 -16.33 6.03 10.98
N ALA A 30 -15.28 6.20 11.79
CA ALA A 30 -14.90 7.51 12.27
C ALA A 30 -14.76 8.43 11.06
N ALA A 31 -15.41 9.60 11.10
CA ALA A 31 -15.35 10.57 10.03
C ALA A 31 -13.88 10.76 9.64
N ALA A 32 -13.58 10.55 8.36
CA ALA A 32 -12.25 10.74 7.83
C ALA A 32 -11.79 12.15 8.23
N PRO A 33 -10.58 12.31 8.79
CA PRO A 33 -10.07 13.65 9.08
C PRO A 33 -10.16 14.47 7.80
N GLU A 34 -10.61 15.73 7.92
CA GLU A 34 -10.69 16.67 6.81
C GLU A 34 -9.46 16.53 5.93
N SER A 35 -9.67 16.35 4.62
CA SER A 35 -8.57 16.23 3.68
C SER A 35 -7.70 17.46 3.85
N ARG A 36 -6.49 17.28 4.36
CA ARG A 36 -5.46 18.31 4.30
C ARG A 36 -5.28 18.64 2.83
N THR A 37 -5.88 19.75 2.42
CA THR A 37 -5.74 20.36 1.10
C THR A 37 -4.31 20.90 1.02
N GLY A 38 -3.37 20.00 0.79
CA GLY A 38 -1.95 20.28 0.80
C GLY A 38 -1.19 18.98 1.03
N ALA A 39 -1.11 18.14 0.01
CA ALA A 39 -0.10 17.10 0.00
C ALA A 39 1.26 17.80 0.19
N TYR A 40 2.04 17.35 1.18
CA TYR A 40 3.42 17.80 1.29
C TYR A 40 4.12 17.52 -0.05
N PRO A 41 4.92 18.45 -0.60
CA PRO A 41 5.64 18.19 -1.83
C PRO A 41 6.55 16.98 -1.65
N ILE A 42 6.37 15.96 -2.49
CA ILE A 42 7.19 14.74 -2.51
C ILE A 42 8.14 14.84 -3.71
N SER A 43 9.43 14.60 -3.48
CA SER A 43 10.46 14.59 -4.51
C SER A 43 10.82 13.16 -4.92
N LEU A 44 11.23 12.98 -6.18
CA LEU A 44 11.77 11.72 -6.67
C LEU A 44 13.28 11.64 -6.40
N ASN A 45 13.72 10.61 -5.69
CA ASN A 45 15.14 10.28 -5.60
C ASN A 45 15.65 9.77 -6.96
N THR A 46 16.63 10.45 -7.58
CA THR A 46 17.03 10.12 -8.95
C THR A 46 17.78 8.77 -9.06
N SER A 47 18.26 8.20 -7.96
CA SER A 47 18.92 6.88 -7.97
C SER A 47 17.96 5.75 -8.38
N THR A 48 16.65 5.92 -8.17
CA THR A 48 15.60 4.98 -8.61
C THR A 48 15.61 4.77 -10.14
N LEU A 49 16.08 5.76 -10.92
CA LEU A 49 16.14 5.69 -12.38
C LEU A 49 17.53 5.37 -12.94
N ARG A 50 18.56 5.19 -12.09
CA ARG A 50 19.97 5.08 -12.52
C ARG A 50 20.23 3.94 -13.50
N GLY A 51 19.54 2.80 -13.36
CA GLY A 51 19.68 1.64 -14.25
C GLY A 51 19.33 1.92 -15.71
N HIS A 52 18.54 2.97 -15.97
CA HIS A 52 18.10 3.34 -17.31
C HIS A 52 19.05 4.31 -18.03
N LYS A 53 20.12 4.78 -17.35
CA LYS A 53 21.15 5.68 -17.92
C LYS A 53 20.57 6.89 -18.66
N LEU A 54 19.53 7.49 -18.08
CA LEU A 54 18.79 8.59 -18.69
C LEU A 54 19.53 9.92 -18.54
N PRO A 55 19.45 10.84 -19.51
CA PRO A 55 19.90 12.21 -19.32
C PRO A 55 19.03 12.93 -18.27
N ILE A 56 19.61 13.91 -17.55
CA ILE A 56 18.91 14.62 -16.45
C ILE A 56 17.56 15.22 -16.85
N ARG A 57 17.47 15.76 -18.08
CA ARG A 57 16.21 16.28 -18.63
C ARG A 57 15.11 15.23 -18.64
N LYS A 58 15.46 13.98 -18.97
CA LYS A 58 14.48 12.89 -19.01
C LYS A 58 14.03 12.46 -17.62
N THR A 59 14.92 12.51 -16.64
CA THR A 59 14.58 12.27 -15.23
C THR A 59 13.57 13.30 -14.72
N ILE A 60 13.73 14.58 -15.06
CA ILE A 60 12.78 15.66 -14.71
C ILE A 60 11.42 15.41 -15.35
N GLU A 61 11.38 15.11 -16.67
CA GLU A 61 10.13 14.78 -17.37
C GLU A 61 9.39 13.59 -16.75
N ILE A 62 10.12 12.57 -16.28
CA ILE A 62 9.53 11.40 -15.62
C ILE A 62 8.98 11.78 -14.24
N ALA A 63 9.72 12.56 -13.46
CA ALA A 63 9.29 13.01 -12.14
C ALA A 63 7.98 13.83 -12.23
N GLU A 64 7.92 14.79 -13.16
CA GLU A 64 6.72 15.59 -13.44
C GLU A 64 5.52 14.70 -13.82
N LYS A 65 5.71 13.80 -14.80
CA LYS A 65 4.65 12.90 -15.28
C LYS A 65 4.14 11.94 -14.21
N ALA A 66 5.00 11.54 -13.28
CA ALA A 66 4.64 10.68 -12.16
C ALA A 66 4.01 11.45 -10.99
N GLY A 67 3.89 12.78 -11.08
CA GLY A 67 3.26 13.61 -10.05
C GLY A 67 4.17 13.96 -8.88
N TYR A 68 5.49 13.81 -9.02
CA TYR A 68 6.44 14.33 -8.03
C TYR A 68 6.55 15.85 -8.16
N ALA A 69 6.63 16.52 -7.02
CA ALA A 69 6.78 17.97 -6.95
C ALA A 69 8.24 18.43 -7.16
N GLY A 70 9.19 17.51 -7.17
CA GLY A 70 10.62 17.80 -7.33
C GLY A 70 11.47 16.56 -7.55
N ILE A 71 12.79 16.76 -7.59
CA ILE A 71 13.80 15.69 -7.66
C ILE A 71 14.89 15.92 -6.61
N GLU A 72 15.54 14.83 -6.19
CA GLU A 72 16.76 14.84 -5.38
C GLU A 72 17.93 14.32 -6.23
N PRO A 73 18.76 15.20 -6.80
CA PRO A 73 19.89 14.80 -7.64
C PRO A 73 20.94 13.98 -6.87
N TRP A 74 21.62 13.07 -7.57
CA TRP A 74 22.73 12.26 -7.07
C TRP A 74 23.96 12.39 -7.97
#